data_AF-A0A1J3CD65-F1
#
_entry.id   AF-A0A1J3CD65-F1
#
_cell.length_a   1.000
_cell.length_b   1.000
_cell.length_c   1.000
_cell.angle_alpha   90.00
_cell.angle_beta   90.00
_cell.angle_gamma   90.00
#
_symmetry.space_group_name_H-M   'P 1'
#
loop_
_entity.id
_entity.type
_entity.pdbx_description
1 polymer ?
#
loop_
_entity_poly.entity_id
_entity_poly.type
_entity_poly.pdbx_seq_one_letter_code
_entity_poly.pdbx_strand_id
1 'polypeptide(L)'
;RAKHFIYIENQYFLGSSFGWNSRDINLDETNAIQLIPKEISLKIVSKIEAGERFSVYIVIPLWPEGKPGSASVQAILDWQRRTMEMMYTDIVIALRKKGLDANPRDYLTFFCLGNREVNKAGEYMPPEKPEANSDYARAQHSRRFMIYVHSKLMIVDDEYIIIGSAN
;
A
#
# COMPACT_ATOMS: atom_id res chain seq x y z
N ARG A 1 9.34 -15.38 13.89
CA ARG A 1 10.24 -14.22 13.64
C ARG A 1 9.42 -13.10 12.98
N ALA A 2 9.97 -11.88 12.95
CA ALA A 2 9.25 -10.62 13.19
C ALA A 2 8.73 -10.55 14.65
N LYS A 3 9.34 -9.68 15.45
CA LYS A 3 9.06 -9.50 16.88
C LYS A 3 8.61 -8.09 17.22
N HIS A 4 9.12 -7.08 16.52
CA HIS A 4 8.95 -5.67 16.81
C HIS A 4 8.27 -4.92 15.66
N PHE A 5 8.78 -5.03 14.43
CA PHE A 5 8.16 -4.36 13.28
C PHE A 5 8.55 -4.96 11.93
N ILE A 6 7.76 -4.62 10.92
CA ILE A 6 8.08 -4.86 9.50
C ILE A 6 7.91 -3.55 8.74
N TYR A 7 8.89 -3.20 7.92
CA TYR A 7 8.83 -2.09 6.96
C TYR A 7 8.91 -2.65 5.54
N ILE A 8 7.99 -2.25 4.67
CA ILE A 8 7.93 -2.69 3.27
C ILE A 8 7.86 -1.47 2.37
N GLU A 9 8.69 -1.45 1.33
CA GLU A 9 8.44 -0.64 0.13
C GLU A 9 8.25 -1.56 -1.05
N ASN A 10 7.09 -1.48 -1.69
CA ASN A 10 6.81 -2.31 -2.86
C ASN A 10 6.00 -1.55 -3.91
N GLN A 11 6.20 -1.86 -5.18
CA GLN A 11 5.40 -1.31 -6.27
C GLN A 11 3.96 -1.83 -6.26
N TYR A 12 3.75 -3.08 -5.86
CA TYR A 12 2.41 -3.66 -5.71
C TYR A 12 2.22 -4.19 -4.30
N PHE A 13 0.99 -4.10 -3.80
CA PHE A 13 0.62 -4.76 -2.56
C PHE A 13 -0.78 -5.35 -2.68
N LEU A 14 -0.84 -6.58 -3.20
CA LEU A 14 -2.08 -7.32 -3.40
C LEU A 14 -1.84 -8.82 -3.29
N GLY A 15 -2.86 -9.56 -2.87
CA GLY A 15 -2.86 -11.02 -2.86
C GLY A 15 -3.52 -11.59 -1.63
N SER A 16 -3.24 -12.87 -1.37
CA SER A 16 -4.01 -13.70 -0.45
C SER A 16 -5.50 -13.66 -0.77
N SER A 17 -5.85 -13.79 -2.06
CA SER A 17 -7.22 -13.61 -2.55
C SER A 17 -8.24 -14.56 -1.92
N PHE A 18 -7.79 -15.74 -1.46
CA PHE A 18 -8.60 -16.68 -0.69
C PHE A 18 -9.15 -16.09 0.63
N GLY A 19 -8.56 -15.01 1.15
CA GLY A 19 -9.01 -14.31 2.34
C GLY A 19 -9.85 -13.06 2.07
N TRP A 20 -10.04 -12.67 0.81
CA TRP A 20 -10.83 -11.48 0.48
C TRP A 20 -12.31 -11.71 0.78
N ASN A 21 -12.96 -10.73 1.41
CA ASN A 21 -14.40 -10.75 1.66
C ASN A 21 -15.14 -10.10 0.50
N SER A 22 -15.38 -10.86 -0.57
CA SER A 22 -16.07 -10.38 -1.76
C SER A 22 -17.29 -11.23 -2.09
N ARG A 23 -18.33 -10.56 -2.61
CA ARG A 23 -19.54 -11.20 -3.13
C ARG A 23 -19.72 -10.94 -4.64
N ASP A 24 -18.85 -10.13 -5.22
CA ASP A 24 -18.93 -9.59 -6.58
C ASP A 24 -17.90 -10.20 -7.53
N ILE A 25 -16.95 -11.00 -7.04
CA ILE A 25 -16.00 -11.76 -7.86
C ILE A 25 -15.95 -13.23 -7.44
N ASN A 26 -15.57 -14.11 -8.37
CA ASN A 26 -15.22 -15.48 -8.05
C ASN A 26 -13.78 -15.53 -7.49
N LEU A 27 -13.65 -15.82 -6.19
CA LEU A 27 -12.34 -15.86 -5.52
C LEU A 27 -11.45 -16.99 -6.05
N ASP A 28 -12.04 -18.11 -6.48
CA ASP A 28 -11.31 -19.26 -7.03
C ASP A 28 -10.69 -18.93 -8.41
N GLU A 29 -11.26 -17.96 -9.12
CA GLU A 29 -10.73 -17.51 -10.42
C GLU A 29 -9.69 -16.39 -10.28
N THR A 30 -9.62 -15.72 -9.13
CA THR A 30 -8.70 -14.58 -8.91
C THR A 30 -7.23 -15.03 -8.83
N ASN A 31 -6.98 -16.22 -8.28
CA ASN A 31 -5.67 -16.91 -8.25
C ASN A 31 -4.45 -16.12 -7.71
N ALA A 32 -4.66 -15.03 -6.98
CA ALA A 32 -3.60 -14.30 -6.27
C ALA A 32 -3.31 -14.95 -4.90
N ILE A 33 -2.92 -16.23 -4.92
CA ILE A 33 -2.86 -17.13 -3.75
C ILE A 33 -1.61 -17.00 -2.86
N GLN A 34 -0.69 -16.09 -3.19
CA GLN A 34 0.48 -15.83 -2.36
C GLN A 34 0.08 -15.35 -0.95
N LEU A 35 0.91 -15.63 0.06
CA LEU A 35 0.54 -15.54 1.48
C LEU A 35 0.95 -14.24 2.19
N ILE A 36 1.75 -13.37 1.58
CA ILE A 36 2.39 -12.22 2.24
C ILE A 36 1.39 -11.32 2.97
N PRO A 37 0.29 -10.84 2.36
CA PRO A 37 -0.71 -10.05 3.08
C PRO A 37 -1.33 -10.78 4.27
N LYS A 38 -1.69 -12.06 4.12
CA LYS A 38 -2.32 -12.84 5.19
C LYS A 38 -1.35 -13.15 6.34
N GLU A 39 -0.10 -13.48 6.04
CA GLU A 39 0.93 -13.70 7.06
C GLU A 39 1.21 -12.42 7.86
N ILE A 40 1.19 -11.26 7.21
CA ILE A 40 1.33 -9.96 7.90
C ILE A 40 0.15 -9.72 8.84
N SER A 41 -1.10 -9.88 8.38
CA SER A 41 -2.26 -9.63 9.24
C SER A 41 -2.32 -10.63 10.40
N LEU A 42 -2.07 -11.92 10.15
CA LEU A 42 -2.00 -12.94 11.20
C LEU A 42 -0.85 -12.71 12.19
N LYS A 43 0.30 -12.17 11.72
CA LYS A 43 1.39 -11.77 12.61
C LYS A 43 0.95 -10.66 13.56
N ILE A 44 0.30 -9.61 13.03
CA ILE A 44 -0.25 -8.53 13.86
C ILE A 44 -1.28 -9.06 14.85
N VAL A 45 -2.23 -9.89 14.39
CA VAL A 45 -3.24 -10.53 15.25
C VAL A 45 -2.57 -11.31 16.38
N SER A 46 -1.56 -12.13 16.08
CA SER A 46 -0.84 -12.90 17.12
C SER A 46 -0.18 -12.00 18.18
N LYS A 47 0.27 -10.81 17.80
CA LYS A 47 0.91 -9.83 18.70
C LYS A 47 -0.11 -9.09 19.56
N ILE A 48 -1.24 -8.70 18.97
CA ILE A 48 -2.41 -8.20 19.72
C ILE A 48 -2.87 -9.24 20.74
N GLU A 49 -2.95 -10.51 20.33
CA GLU A 49 -3.38 -11.59 21.20
C GLU A 49 -2.43 -11.85 22.37
N ALA A 50 -1.12 -11.69 22.13
CA ALA A 50 -0.08 -11.78 23.16
C ALA A 50 0.07 -10.52 24.02
N GLY A 51 -0.57 -9.39 23.66
CA GLY A 51 -0.35 -8.10 24.33
C GLY A 51 1.04 -7.51 24.06
N GLU A 52 1.66 -7.89 22.95
CA GLU A 52 3.00 -7.46 22.57
C GLU A 52 2.94 -6.34 21.53
N ARG A 53 3.79 -5.33 21.67
CA ARG A 53 3.89 -4.24 20.70
C ARG A 53 4.42 -4.77 19.37
N PHE A 54 3.71 -4.48 18.28
CA PHE A 54 4.13 -4.79 16.93
C PHE A 54 3.47 -3.86 15.92
N SER A 55 4.23 -3.35 14.94
CA SER A 55 3.72 -2.43 13.92
C SER A 55 4.24 -2.80 12.53
N VAL A 56 3.42 -2.57 11.51
CA VAL A 56 3.76 -2.81 10.11
C VAL A 56 3.52 -1.56 9.29
N TYR A 57 4.54 -1.18 8.53
CA TYR A 57 4.56 0.01 7.70
C TYR A 57 4.73 -0.40 6.24
N ILE A 58 3.82 0.03 5.37
CA ILE A 58 3.82 -0.36 3.96
C ILE A 58 3.78 0.90 3.10
N VAL A 59 4.81 1.10 2.29
CA VAL A 59 4.90 2.19 1.33
C VAL A 59 4.70 1.63 -0.07
N ILE A 60 3.70 2.15 -0.76
CA ILE A 60 3.29 1.78 -2.11
C ILE A 60 3.18 3.03 -2.98
N PRO A 61 3.25 2.94 -4.31
CA PRO A 61 3.01 4.10 -5.15
C PRO A 61 1.55 4.57 -4.99
N LEU A 62 1.29 5.87 -5.19
CA LEU A 62 -0.05 6.43 -5.08
C LEU A 62 -1.03 5.75 -6.07
N TRP A 63 -0.54 5.35 -7.24
CA TRP A 63 -1.13 4.39 -8.16
C TRP A 63 0.01 3.72 -8.95
N PRO A 64 -0.18 2.49 -9.48
CA PRO A 64 0.83 1.84 -10.32
C PRO A 64 1.03 2.58 -11.64
N GLU A 65 2.23 2.51 -12.21
CA GLU A 65 2.60 3.22 -13.43
C GLU A 65 1.59 3.00 -14.57
N GLY A 66 1.17 4.12 -15.18
CA GLY A 66 0.11 4.16 -16.17
C GLY A 66 -0.82 5.34 -15.95
N LYS A 67 -1.81 5.48 -16.86
CA LYS A 67 -2.89 6.45 -16.69
C LYS A 67 -3.78 5.98 -15.53
N PRO A 68 -3.98 6.76 -14.44
CA PRO A 68 -4.72 6.31 -13.27
C PRO A 68 -6.14 5.81 -13.60
N GLY A 69 -6.79 6.42 -14.60
CA GLY A 69 -8.13 6.05 -15.06
C GLY A 69 -8.18 4.87 -16.04
N SER A 70 -7.05 4.24 -16.39
CA SER A 70 -7.09 3.06 -17.26
C SER A 70 -7.66 1.85 -16.52
N ALA A 71 -8.31 0.95 -17.26
CA ALA A 71 -8.89 -0.26 -16.70
C ALA A 71 -7.86 -1.12 -15.95
N SER A 72 -6.63 -1.20 -16.46
CA SER A 72 -5.53 -1.92 -15.81
C SER A 72 -5.17 -1.36 -14.45
N VAL A 73 -5.00 -0.03 -14.33
CA VAL A 73 -4.65 0.63 -13.07
C VAL A 73 -5.81 0.53 -12.08
N GLN A 74 -7.06 0.73 -12.54
CA GLN A 74 -8.24 0.58 -11.69
C GLN A 74 -8.42 -0.84 -11.16
N ALA A 75 -8.18 -1.87 -11.97
CA ALA A 75 -8.23 -3.27 -11.51
C ALA A 75 -7.19 -3.56 -10.43
N ILE A 76 -5.94 -3.11 -10.62
CA ILE A 76 -4.88 -3.28 -9.62
C ILE A 76 -5.22 -2.55 -8.31
N LEU A 77 -5.75 -1.33 -8.40
CA LEU A 77 -6.19 -0.56 -7.23
C LEU A 77 -7.34 -1.25 -6.49
N ASP A 78 -8.28 -1.90 -7.19
CA ASP A 78 -9.33 -2.67 -6.53
C ASP A 78 -8.79 -3.91 -5.81
N TRP A 79 -7.83 -4.63 -6.42
CA TRP A 79 -7.17 -5.79 -5.77
C TRP A 79 -6.37 -5.37 -4.54
N GLN A 80 -5.67 -4.23 -4.61
CA GLN A 80 -4.99 -3.64 -3.47
C GLN A 80 -6.00 -3.27 -2.37
N ARG A 81 -7.12 -2.61 -2.73
CA ARG A 81 -8.19 -2.25 -1.78
C ARG A 81 -8.76 -3.47 -1.06
N ARG A 82 -9.06 -4.55 -1.77
CA ARG A 82 -9.58 -5.81 -1.18
C ARG A 82 -8.56 -6.47 -0.25
N THR A 83 -7.29 -6.42 -0.63
CA THR A 83 -6.18 -6.92 0.20
C THR A 83 -6.08 -6.12 1.51
N MET A 84 -6.13 -4.79 1.42
CA MET A 84 -6.14 -3.91 2.61
C MET A 84 -7.37 -4.17 3.48
N GLU A 85 -8.55 -4.32 2.88
CA GLU A 85 -9.81 -4.60 3.58
C GLU A 85 -9.75 -5.91 4.38
N MET A 86 -9.24 -6.99 3.77
CA MET A 86 -8.99 -8.26 4.45
C MET A 86 -8.08 -8.07 5.68
N MET A 87 -6.93 -7.43 5.50
CA MET A 87 -5.95 -7.28 6.58
C MET A 87 -6.47 -6.41 7.72
N TYR A 88 -7.13 -5.29 7.42
CA TYR A 88 -7.73 -4.43 8.46
C TYR A 88 -8.88 -5.13 9.18
N THR A 89 -9.67 -5.95 8.48
CA THR A 89 -10.74 -6.74 9.10
C THR A 89 -10.18 -7.72 10.13
N ASP A 90 -9.12 -8.46 9.79
CA ASP A 90 -8.44 -9.37 10.72
C ASP A 90 -7.99 -8.64 12.01
N ILE A 91 -7.37 -7.46 11.85
CA ILE A 91 -6.87 -6.64 12.96
C ILE A 91 -8.01 -6.11 13.83
N VAL A 92 -9.07 -5.56 13.22
CA VAL A 92 -10.24 -5.03 13.93
C VAL A 92 -10.92 -6.13 14.76
N ILE A 93 -11.04 -7.34 14.20
CA ILE A 93 -11.61 -8.49 14.92
C ILE A 93 -10.76 -8.84 16.15
N ALA A 94 -9.43 -8.88 16.01
CA ALA A 94 -8.52 -9.17 17.12
C ALA A 94 -8.58 -8.11 18.23
N LEU A 95 -8.61 -6.82 17.87
CA LEU A 95 -8.75 -5.71 18.83
C LEU A 95 -10.07 -5.82 19.60
N ARG A 96 -11.19 -6.05 18.91
CA ARG A 96 -12.51 -6.23 19.54
C ARG A 96 -12.54 -7.42 20.49
N LYS A 97 -11.96 -8.56 20.08
CA LYS A 97 -11.86 -9.78 20.91
C LYS A 97 -11.07 -9.54 22.20
N LYS A 98 -10.07 -8.64 22.16
CA LYS A 98 -9.30 -8.22 23.34
C LYS A 98 -9.93 -7.08 24.14
N GLY A 99 -11.03 -6.50 23.67
CA GLY A 99 -11.65 -5.33 24.30
C GLY A 99 -10.76 -4.08 24.23
N LEU A 100 -9.87 -3.98 23.23
CA LEU A 100 -8.98 -2.85 23.06
C LEU A 100 -9.64 -1.76 22.21
N ASP A 101 -9.72 -0.55 22.74
CA ASP A 101 -10.09 0.66 22.00
C ASP A 101 -8.82 1.30 21.41
N ALA A 102 -8.35 0.74 20.29
CA ALA A 102 -7.14 1.19 19.60
C ALA A 102 -7.41 1.40 18.11
N ASN A 103 -6.65 2.28 17.46
CA ASN A 103 -6.76 2.48 16.02
C ASN A 103 -6.06 1.31 15.30
N PRO A 104 -6.71 0.58 14.37
CA PRO A 104 -6.04 -0.45 13.58
C PRO A 104 -4.80 0.07 12.84
N ARG A 105 -4.75 1.38 12.55
CA ARG A 105 -3.60 2.04 11.92
C ARG A 105 -2.37 2.18 12.82
N ASP A 106 -2.51 1.97 14.12
CA ASP A 106 -1.35 1.89 15.04
C ASP A 106 -0.58 0.56 14.86
N TYR A 107 -1.22 -0.44 14.23
CA TYR A 107 -0.67 -1.76 13.95
C TYR A 107 -0.32 -1.98 12.48
N LEU A 108 -1.14 -1.48 11.55
CA LEU A 108 -0.92 -1.57 10.11
C LEU A 108 -1.19 -0.23 9.45
N THR A 109 -0.18 0.37 8.84
CA THR A 109 -0.33 1.65 8.15
C THR A 109 0.24 1.61 6.73
N PHE A 110 -0.50 2.22 5.81
CA PHE A 110 -0.14 2.34 4.40
C PHE A 110 0.18 3.79 4.07
N PHE A 111 1.25 3.99 3.30
CA PHE A 111 1.69 5.28 2.83
C PHE A 111 1.97 5.25 1.33
N CYS A 112 2.05 6.43 0.74
CA CYS A 112 2.63 6.66 -0.57
C CYS A 112 3.53 7.89 -0.52
N LEU A 113 4.38 8.04 -1.54
CA LEU A 113 5.31 9.17 -1.61
C LEU A 113 4.82 10.21 -2.63
N GLY A 114 5.04 11.48 -2.31
CA GLY A 114 4.71 12.60 -3.18
C GLY A 114 5.66 13.76 -2.94
N ASN A 115 5.88 14.56 -3.98
CA ASN A 115 6.64 15.80 -3.89
C ASN A 115 5.77 16.98 -4.34
N ARG A 116 6.13 18.17 -3.86
CA ARG A 116 5.53 19.43 -4.27
C ARG A 116 6.56 20.55 -4.20
N GLU A 117 6.75 21.27 -5.30
CA GLU A 117 7.79 22.28 -5.43
C GLU A 117 7.20 23.64 -5.82
N VAL A 118 7.57 24.70 -5.10
CA VAL A 118 7.22 26.06 -5.53
C VAL A 118 7.96 26.43 -6.82
N ASN A 119 7.37 27.29 -7.65
CA ASN A 119 8.09 27.85 -8.80
C ASN A 119 9.22 28.77 -8.31
N LYS A 120 10.45 28.54 -8.79
CA LYS A 120 11.60 29.42 -8.55
C LYS A 120 11.99 30.19 -9.81
N ALA A 121 12.55 31.37 -9.63
CA ALA A 121 13.11 32.15 -10.73
C ALA A 121 14.27 31.38 -11.39
N GLY A 122 14.28 31.35 -12.73
CA GLY A 122 15.28 30.62 -13.51
C GLY A 122 15.01 29.14 -13.71
N GLU A 123 13.87 28.61 -13.23
CA GLU A 123 13.45 27.24 -13.58
C GLU A 123 13.12 27.10 -15.06
N TYR A 124 13.29 25.89 -15.58
CA TYR A 124 12.96 25.55 -16.95
C TYR A 124 11.48 25.85 -17.27
N MET A 125 11.26 26.56 -18.39
CA MET A 125 9.94 26.81 -18.93
C MET A 125 9.75 26.00 -20.22
N PRO A 126 8.84 25.02 -20.26
CA PRO A 126 8.56 24.29 -21.48
C PRO A 126 7.94 25.23 -22.54
N PRO A 127 8.29 25.08 -23.83
CA PRO A 127 7.76 25.91 -24.90
C PRO A 127 6.28 25.65 -25.18
N GLU A 128 5.82 24.43 -24.92
CA GLU A 128 4.45 23.98 -25.10
C GLU A 128 3.75 23.77 -23.75
N LYS A 129 2.43 23.93 -23.75
CA LYS A 129 1.58 23.70 -22.58
C LYS A 129 0.76 22.42 -22.77
N PRO A 130 0.46 21.69 -21.68
CA PRO A 130 -0.46 20.58 -21.72
C PRO A 130 -1.85 21.01 -22.20
N GLU A 131 -2.62 20.05 -22.71
CA GLU A 131 -4.02 20.24 -23.06
C GLU A 131 -4.82 20.79 -21.85
N ALA A 132 -5.67 21.77 -22.11
CA ALA A 132 -6.51 22.39 -21.09
C ALA A 132 -7.39 21.33 -20.41
N ASN A 133 -7.61 21.47 -19.09
CA ASN A 133 -8.40 20.54 -18.28
C ASN A 133 -7.90 19.09 -18.26
N SER A 134 -6.68 18.80 -18.71
CA SER A 134 -6.04 17.49 -18.54
C SER A 134 -5.46 17.29 -17.14
N ASP A 135 -5.22 16.02 -16.76
CA ASP A 135 -4.46 15.70 -15.54
C ASP A 135 -3.04 16.27 -15.60
N TYR A 136 -2.43 16.30 -16.79
CA TYR A 136 -1.11 16.90 -16.98
C TYR A 136 -1.13 18.40 -16.66
N ALA A 137 -2.10 19.15 -17.19
CA ALA A 137 -2.27 20.57 -16.86
C ALA A 137 -2.49 20.80 -15.36
N ARG A 138 -3.35 19.98 -14.72
CA ARG A 138 -3.62 20.08 -13.28
C ARG A 138 -2.39 19.77 -12.43
N ALA A 139 -1.63 18.74 -12.76
CA ALA A 139 -0.40 18.37 -12.06
C ALA A 139 0.69 19.45 -12.23
N GLN A 140 0.89 19.93 -13.45
CA GLN A 140 1.83 21.00 -13.76
C GLN A 140 1.48 22.29 -13.01
N HIS A 141 0.20 22.69 -12.99
CA HIS A 141 -0.25 23.88 -12.28
C HIS A 141 -0.17 23.75 -10.75
N SER A 142 -0.55 22.60 -10.20
CA SER A 142 -0.51 22.37 -8.74
C SER A 142 0.90 22.06 -8.21
N ARG A 143 1.86 21.88 -9.12
CA ARG A 143 3.29 21.65 -8.87
C ARG A 143 3.57 20.46 -7.96
N ARG A 144 2.78 19.40 -8.11
CA ARG A 144 2.88 18.20 -7.29
C ARG A 144 2.68 16.96 -8.13
N PHE A 145 3.38 15.90 -7.75
CA PHE A 145 3.19 14.58 -8.31
C PHE A 145 3.67 13.51 -7.33
N MET A 146 3.32 12.25 -7.57
CA MET A 146 3.87 11.16 -6.78
C MET A 146 5.38 11.04 -6.98
N ILE A 147 6.09 10.64 -5.94
CA ILE A 147 7.41 10.02 -6.10
C ILE A 147 7.10 8.53 -6.28
N TYR A 148 7.44 7.99 -7.45
CA TYR A 148 7.02 6.64 -7.80
C TYR A 148 7.84 5.60 -7.04
N VAL A 149 7.17 4.82 -6.19
CA VAL A 149 7.77 3.72 -5.43
C VAL A 149 7.92 2.52 -6.36
N HIS A 150 9.12 2.33 -6.90
CA HIS A 150 9.48 1.16 -7.69
C HIS A 150 10.31 0.13 -6.90
N SER A 151 10.52 0.38 -5.60
CA SER A 151 11.19 -0.51 -4.66
C SER A 151 10.54 -1.91 -4.63
N LYS A 152 11.33 -2.91 -4.23
CA LYS A 152 10.88 -4.24 -3.82
C LYS A 152 11.74 -4.67 -2.63
N LEU A 153 11.40 -4.13 -1.47
CA LEU A 153 12.22 -4.18 -0.27
C LEU A 153 11.37 -4.48 0.96
N MET A 154 11.92 -5.28 1.87
CA MET A 154 11.36 -5.50 3.20
C MET A 154 12.47 -5.50 4.24
N ILE A 155 12.30 -4.72 5.31
CA ILE A 155 13.16 -4.71 6.50
C ILE A 155 12.35 -5.28 7.66
N VAL A 156 12.96 -6.17 8.44
CA VAL A 156 12.33 -6.82 9.60
C VAL A 156 13.22 -6.62 10.82
N ASP A 157 12.66 -6.01 11.87
CA ASP A 157 13.28 -5.82 13.19
C ASP A 157 14.68 -5.17 13.17
N ASP A 158 15.01 -4.39 12.13
CA ASP A 158 16.36 -3.84 11.87
C ASP A 158 17.51 -4.87 11.85
N GLU A 159 17.20 -6.16 11.75
CA GLU A 159 18.18 -7.25 11.77
C GLU A 159 18.21 -8.05 10.46
N TYR A 160 17.20 -7.89 9.60
CA TYR A 160 17.08 -8.62 8.35
C TYR A 160 16.47 -7.78 7.24
N ILE A 161 17.01 -7.91 6.03
CA ILE A 161 16.56 -7.18 4.85
C ILE A 161 16.43 -8.11 3.63
N ILE A 162 15.37 -7.90 2.84
CA ILE A 162 15.21 -8.46 1.50
C ILE A 162 15.19 -7.32 0.50
N ILE A 163 15.97 -7.46 -0.58
CA ILE A 163 15.98 -6.55 -1.73
C ILE A 163 15.98 -7.41 -2.98
N GLY A 164 15.13 -7.08 -3.96
CA GLY A 164 15.08 -7.81 -5.22
C GLY A 164 14.26 -7.13 -6.29
N SER A 165 13.76 -7.94 -7.23
CA SER A 165 12.89 -7.51 -8.33
C SER A 165 11.43 -7.93 -8.16
N ALA A 166 11.14 -8.84 -7.23
CA ALA A 166 9.82 -9.43 -7.03
C ALA A 166 8.88 -8.46 -6.31
N ASN A 167 7.78 -8.11 -6.98
CA ASN A 167 6.70 -7.34 -6.35
C ASN A 167 5.91 -8.23 -5.38
#